data_AF-A0A7S3V2F7-F1
#
_entry.id   AF-A0A7S3V2F7-F1
#
_cell.length_a   1.000
_cell.length_b   1.000
_cell.length_c   1.000
_cell.angle_alpha   90.00
_cell.angle_beta   90.00
_cell.angle_gamma   90.00
#
_symmetry.space_group_name_H-M   'P 1'
#
loop_
_entity.id
_entity.type
_entity.pdbx_description
1 polymer ?
#
loop_
_entity_poly.entity_id
_entity_poly.type
_entity_poly.pdbx_seq_one_letter_code
_entity_poly.pdbx_strand_id
1 'polypeptide(L)'
;MNQYKYTTRILGSAVGPLTSILLFYLIGNSWSMTELKTVFVSGLLVSIPSILMLSLFRDDKALGAESDIAHTNSYARLEEQETPVSTDENENGDYHLLENTTANNASPISYEDQDDAIVKSHSPSALYWVPRLLAFSDVVLALASGMTIKFFPLFFKEETLLAPIEVNVVFLTTSIGVAITSVLARIVAPRIGGVRTMIAFYIPGVLLLAGMYCMSIGYDIKNGSVPLWRNEWVIVPVFVLRTSLMNCTPPIKKAIFMEHVPIAKRGRWSAFESLTRFGWSGSAFIGGLCVDKYGYGATFLITACLQAIGVVAIGIVGFFIDQ
;
A
#
# COMPACT_ATOMS: atom_id res chain seq x y z
N MET A 1 10.59 -4.52 10.43
CA MET A 1 10.55 -3.07 10.78
C MET A 1 9.62 -2.24 9.88
N ASN A 2 9.58 -2.45 8.56
CA ASN A 2 8.82 -1.59 7.62
C ASN A 2 7.30 -1.54 7.82
N GLN A 3 6.68 -2.60 8.34
CA GLN A 3 5.23 -2.62 8.53
C GLN A 3 4.72 -1.77 9.69
N TYR A 4 5.42 -1.72 10.82
CA TYR A 4 5.01 -0.84 11.93
C TYR A 4 5.05 0.62 11.50
N LYS A 5 6.11 1.02 10.77
CA LYS A 5 6.22 2.35 10.15
C LYS A 5 5.03 2.62 9.22
N TYR A 6 4.62 1.63 8.43
CA TYR A 6 3.45 1.75 7.55
C TYR A 6 2.14 1.88 8.33
N THR A 7 1.88 1.04 9.32
CA THR A 7 0.67 1.09 10.15
C THR A 7 0.57 2.42 10.88
N THR A 8 1.66 2.92 11.47
CA THR A 8 1.70 4.25 12.09
C THR A 8 1.38 5.35 11.09
N ARG A 9 1.91 5.27 9.86
CA ARG A 9 1.59 6.24 8.79
C ARG A 9 0.10 6.22 8.42
N ILE A 10 -0.51 5.04 8.33
CA ILE A 10 -1.94 4.89 8.03
C ILE A 10 -2.81 5.39 9.19
N LEU A 11 -2.42 5.14 10.44
CA LEU A 11 -3.10 5.71 11.59
C LEU A 11 -2.94 7.24 11.62
N GLY A 12 -1.79 7.75 11.21
CA GLY A 12 -1.56 9.19 11.01
C GLY A 12 -2.50 9.81 9.99
N SER A 13 -2.88 9.08 8.92
CA SER A 13 -3.84 9.60 7.94
C SER A 13 -5.26 9.75 8.48
N ALA A 14 -5.60 9.15 9.63
CA ALA A 14 -6.87 9.35 10.31
C ALA A 14 -7.04 10.76 10.92
N VAL A 15 -5.92 11.47 11.18
CA VAL A 15 -5.95 12.82 11.77
C VAL A 15 -6.69 13.82 10.88
N GLY A 16 -6.56 13.69 9.55
CA GLY A 16 -7.27 14.54 8.59
C GLY A 16 -8.79 14.45 8.73
N PRO A 17 -9.39 13.25 8.51
CA PRO A 17 -10.82 13.04 8.72
C PRO A 17 -11.31 13.42 10.12
N LEU A 18 -10.54 13.13 11.18
CA LEU A 18 -10.90 13.53 12.55
C LEU A 18 -11.01 15.05 12.71
N THR A 19 -10.03 15.78 12.17
CA THR A 19 -10.03 17.24 12.18
C THR A 19 -11.21 17.79 11.39
N SER A 20 -11.49 17.23 10.21
CA SER A 20 -12.65 17.60 9.39
C SER A 20 -13.97 17.36 10.12
N ILE A 21 -14.14 16.22 10.80
CA ILE A 21 -15.34 15.90 11.59
C ILE A 21 -15.56 16.97 12.66
N LEU A 22 -14.51 17.32 13.41
CA LEU A 22 -14.59 18.35 14.45
C LEU A 22 -14.99 19.70 13.86
N LEU A 23 -14.39 20.12 12.74
CA LEU A 23 -14.70 21.40 12.11
C LEU A 23 -16.12 21.45 11.56
N PHE A 24 -16.61 20.40 10.88
CA PHE A 24 -18.00 20.34 10.43
C PHE A 24 -18.98 20.28 11.60
N TYR A 25 -18.61 19.66 12.72
CA TYR A 25 -19.45 19.68 13.93
C TYR A 25 -19.58 21.10 14.51
N LEU A 26 -18.53 21.92 14.43
CA LEU A 26 -18.51 23.28 14.96
C LEU A 26 -19.13 24.33 14.02
N ILE A 27 -18.91 24.20 12.71
CA ILE A 27 -19.25 25.23 11.71
C ILE A 27 -20.61 24.93 11.04
N GLY A 28 -20.98 23.65 10.94
CA GLY A 28 -22.17 23.18 10.21
C GLY A 28 -21.87 21.93 9.39
N ASN A 29 -22.87 21.05 9.25
CA ASN A 29 -22.74 19.76 8.54
C ASN A 29 -23.41 19.81 7.16
N SER A 30 -23.01 20.76 6.31
CA SER A 30 -23.58 20.93 4.98
C SER A 30 -22.50 20.96 3.90
N TRP A 31 -22.87 20.65 2.66
CA TRP A 31 -21.96 20.75 1.51
C TRP A 31 -21.78 22.19 1.00
N SER A 32 -21.95 23.19 1.88
CA SER A 32 -21.80 24.60 1.54
C SER A 32 -20.36 24.94 1.20
N MET A 33 -20.16 25.75 0.15
CA MET A 33 -18.84 26.21 -0.28
C MET A 33 -18.11 26.97 0.85
N THR A 34 -18.83 27.68 1.71
CA THR A 34 -18.23 28.41 2.84
C THR A 34 -17.65 27.46 3.88
N GLU A 35 -18.38 26.41 4.24
CA GLU A 35 -17.95 25.38 5.20
C GLU A 35 -16.75 24.60 4.63
N LEU A 36 -16.86 24.14 3.38
CA LEU A 36 -15.80 23.41 2.68
C LEU A 36 -14.50 24.21 2.57
N LYS A 37 -14.58 25.50 2.20
CA LYS A 37 -13.40 26.38 2.15
C LYS A 37 -12.74 26.52 3.50
N THR A 38 -13.52 26.66 4.57
CA THR A 38 -13.00 26.81 5.94
C THR A 38 -12.26 25.55 6.38
N VAL A 39 -12.84 24.37 6.14
CA VAL A 39 -12.20 23.08 6.43
C VAL A 39 -10.92 22.90 5.61
N PHE A 40 -10.97 23.22 4.31
CA PHE A 40 -9.81 23.12 3.43
C PHE A 40 -8.64 24.03 3.86
N VAL A 41 -8.92 25.30 4.13
CA VAL A 41 -7.89 26.26 4.59
C VAL A 41 -7.35 25.84 5.96
N SER A 42 -8.20 25.38 6.87
CA SER A 42 -7.77 24.87 8.18
C SER A 42 -6.82 23.68 8.03
N GLY A 43 -7.14 22.73 7.15
CA GLY A 43 -6.26 21.60 6.83
C GLY A 43 -4.90 22.03 6.25
N LEU A 44 -4.88 23.04 5.38
CA LEU A 44 -3.63 23.63 4.88
C LEU A 44 -2.81 24.28 6.00
N LEU A 45 -3.44 24.99 6.94
CA LEU A 45 -2.75 25.60 8.08
C LEU A 45 -2.13 24.54 9.02
N VAL A 46 -2.85 23.44 9.28
CA VAL A 46 -2.34 22.31 10.07
C VAL A 46 -1.11 21.66 9.43
N SER A 47 -0.91 21.81 8.12
CA SER A 47 0.30 21.30 7.44
C SER A 47 1.55 22.15 7.67
N ILE A 48 1.42 23.43 8.05
CA ILE A 48 2.54 24.36 8.21
C ILE A 48 3.53 23.91 9.29
N PRO A 49 3.12 23.52 10.51
CA PRO A 49 4.04 23.00 11.52
C PRO A 49 4.88 21.82 11.03
N SER A 50 4.28 20.91 10.25
CA SER A 50 5.00 19.76 9.67
C SER A 50 6.08 20.20 8.69
N ILE A 51 5.81 21.21 7.86
CA ILE A 51 6.78 21.78 6.92
C ILE A 51 7.92 22.49 7.68
N LEU A 52 7.59 23.23 8.75
CA LEU A 52 8.58 23.89 9.60
C LEU A 52 9.46 22.89 10.37
N MET A 53 8.92 21.75 10.80
CA MET A 53 9.75 20.70 11.40
C MET A 53 10.69 20.05 10.38
N LEU A 54 10.29 19.94 9.11
CA LEU A 54 11.15 19.42 8.05
C LEU A 54 12.35 20.33 7.76
N SER A 55 12.23 21.66 7.92
CA SER A 55 13.39 22.57 7.75
C SER A 55 14.43 22.45 8.88
N LEU A 56 14.08 21.80 9.99
CA LEU A 56 14.99 21.46 11.08
C LEU A 56 15.54 20.02 10.96
N PHE A 57 15.08 19.26 9.97
CA PHE A 57 15.50 17.88 9.76
C PHE A 57 16.94 17.86 9.25
N ARG A 58 17.81 17.16 9.97
CA ARG A 58 19.23 17.07 9.62
C ARG A 58 19.50 15.73 8.92
N ASP A 59 19.70 15.78 7.61
CA ASP A 59 19.98 14.61 6.77
C ASP A 59 21.27 13.87 7.18
N ASP A 60 22.21 14.56 7.83
CA ASP A 60 23.47 14.01 8.35
C ASP A 60 23.27 12.85 9.34
N LYS A 61 22.11 12.78 10.00
CA LYS A 61 21.75 11.71 10.96
C LYS A 61 20.74 10.70 10.42
N ALA A 62 20.25 10.88 9.19
CA ALA A 62 19.21 10.03 8.59
C ALA A 62 19.78 8.88 7.74
N LEU A 63 21.10 8.86 7.50
CA LEU A 63 21.77 7.93 6.59
C LEU A 63 21.99 6.54 7.21
N GLY A 64 21.39 5.53 6.58
CA GLY A 64 21.97 4.22 6.31
C GLY A 64 22.06 3.20 7.44
N ALA A 65 22.59 3.55 8.61
CA ALA A 65 23.09 2.54 9.54
C ALA A 65 22.02 1.53 10.02
N GLU A 66 20.81 1.98 10.39
CA GLU A 66 19.76 1.06 10.86
C GLU A 66 19.07 0.26 9.75
N SER A 67 18.93 0.80 8.53
CA SER A 67 18.43 0.02 7.40
C SER A 67 19.46 -1.01 6.97
N ASP A 68 20.73 -0.63 6.97
CA ASP A 68 21.85 -1.43 6.49
C ASP A 68 22.15 -2.57 7.48
N ILE A 69 22.10 -2.32 8.80
CA ILE A 69 22.27 -3.36 9.85
C ILE A 69 21.11 -4.37 9.86
N ALA A 70 19.86 -3.92 9.66
CA ALA A 70 18.72 -4.84 9.59
C ALA A 70 18.81 -5.76 8.35
N HIS A 71 19.38 -5.27 7.26
CA HIS A 71 19.68 -6.06 6.06
C HIS A 71 20.85 -7.02 6.29
N THR A 72 21.95 -6.56 6.90
CA THR A 72 23.09 -7.42 7.30
C THR A 72 22.63 -8.63 8.13
N ASN A 73 21.77 -8.41 9.13
CA ASN A 73 21.25 -9.51 9.96
C ASN A 73 20.34 -10.48 9.20
N SER A 74 19.62 -10.04 8.17
CA SER A 74 18.83 -10.93 7.32
C SER A 74 19.70 -11.77 6.38
N TYR A 75 20.80 -11.23 5.85
CA TYR A 75 21.72 -11.95 4.98
C TYR A 75 22.63 -12.92 5.75
N ALA A 76 23.14 -12.52 6.92
CA ALA A 76 23.89 -13.42 7.79
C ALA A 76 23.08 -14.67 8.17
N ARG A 77 21.76 -14.52 8.32
CA ARG A 77 20.84 -15.63 8.57
C ARG A 77 20.64 -16.56 7.36
N LEU A 78 20.75 -16.03 6.14
CA LEU A 78 20.69 -16.82 4.90
C LEU A 78 21.98 -17.62 4.71
N GLU A 79 23.15 -17.04 5.00
CA GLU A 79 24.43 -17.77 4.99
C GLU A 79 24.48 -18.89 6.05
N GLU A 80 23.92 -18.66 7.25
CA GLU A 80 23.75 -19.70 8.27
C GLU A 80 22.81 -20.84 7.84
N GLN A 81 21.87 -20.59 6.92
CA GLN A 81 20.97 -21.62 6.40
C GLN A 81 21.54 -22.40 5.21
N GLU A 82 22.50 -21.83 4.46
CA GLU A 82 23.12 -22.47 3.29
C GLU A 82 24.38 -23.28 3.63
N THR A 83 24.96 -23.11 4.81
CA THR A 83 26.06 -23.97 5.26
C THR A 83 25.51 -25.36 5.66
N PRO A 84 25.90 -26.45 4.99
CA PRO A 84 25.61 -27.77 5.51
C PRO A 84 26.34 -27.88 6.85
N VAL A 85 25.62 -28.28 7.90
CA VAL A 85 26.27 -28.73 9.13
C VAL A 85 27.16 -29.91 8.75
N SER A 86 28.45 -29.66 8.58
CA SER A 86 29.45 -30.71 8.51
C SER A 86 29.54 -31.31 9.91
N THR A 87 28.81 -32.39 10.15
CA THR A 87 29.12 -33.32 11.23
C THR A 87 30.45 -33.98 10.91
N ASP A 88 31.54 -33.35 11.35
CA ASP A 88 32.77 -34.07 11.61
C ASP A 88 32.58 -34.81 12.94
N GLU A 89 32.38 -36.12 12.86
CA GLU A 89 32.54 -37.02 14.00
C GLU A 89 34.03 -37.00 14.38
N ASN A 90 34.37 -36.20 15.39
CA ASN A 90 35.59 -36.40 16.15
C ASN A 90 35.22 -36.95 17.53
N GLU A 91 35.57 -38.21 17.74
CA GLU A 91 35.68 -38.83 19.06
C GLU A 91 36.65 -38.00 19.90
N ASN A 92 36.13 -37.16 20.79
CA ASN A 92 36.67 -36.86 22.11
C ASN A 92 35.70 -35.88 22.79
N GLY A 93 34.94 -36.40 23.75
CA GLY A 93 33.98 -35.63 24.51
C GLY A 93 34.65 -34.52 25.29
N ASP A 94 34.43 -33.28 24.84
CA ASP A 94 34.59 -32.10 25.67
C ASP A 94 33.55 -31.05 25.26
N TYR A 95 32.56 -30.81 26.12
CA TYR A 95 31.51 -29.82 25.89
C TYR A 95 32.02 -28.45 26.33
N HIS A 96 32.77 -27.77 25.47
CA HIS A 96 32.97 -26.33 25.61
C HIS A 96 31.77 -25.60 25.00
N LEU A 97 30.92 -25.03 25.86
CA LEU A 97 29.96 -24.01 25.47
C LEU A 97 30.75 -22.84 24.88
N LEU A 98 30.78 -22.74 23.54
CA LEU A 98 31.31 -21.56 22.86
C LEU A 98 30.32 -20.41 23.10
N GLU A 99 30.64 -19.63 24.14
CA GLU A 99 29.96 -18.40 24.48
C GLU A 99 30.11 -17.39 23.34
N ASN A 100 28.96 -16.97 22.85
CA ASN A 100 28.70 -16.15 21.69
C ASN A 100 29.45 -14.80 21.77
N THR A 101 30.66 -14.70 21.17
CA THR A 101 31.52 -13.49 21.28
C THR A 101 31.82 -12.81 19.94
N THR A 102 31.00 -13.01 18.89
CA THR A 102 31.25 -12.37 17.58
C THR A 102 30.16 -11.42 17.08
N ALA A 103 29.13 -11.10 17.86
CA ALA A 103 28.05 -10.21 17.41
C ALA A 103 28.40 -8.69 17.40
N ASN A 104 29.52 -8.26 17.99
CA ASN A 104 29.78 -6.82 18.22
C ASN A 104 30.88 -6.17 17.37
N ASN A 105 31.54 -6.91 16.45
CA ASN A 105 32.63 -6.37 15.63
C ASN A 105 32.49 -6.69 14.13
N ALA A 106 31.26 -6.83 13.62
CA ALA A 106 31.06 -6.87 12.17
C ALA A 106 31.25 -5.45 11.60
N SER A 107 32.37 -5.22 10.90
CA SER A 107 32.52 -4.07 10.02
C SER A 107 31.31 -3.99 9.08
N PRO A 108 30.80 -2.79 8.74
CA PRO A 108 29.69 -2.67 7.81
C PRO A 108 30.03 -3.38 6.50
N ILE A 109 29.25 -4.39 6.13
CA ILE A 109 29.37 -5.10 4.84
C ILE A 109 29.31 -4.04 3.74
N SER A 110 30.29 -4.02 2.83
CA SER A 110 30.35 -3.03 1.77
C SER A 110 29.12 -3.14 0.86
N TYR A 111 28.71 -2.04 0.21
CA TYR A 111 27.57 -2.07 -0.71
C TYR A 111 27.77 -3.05 -1.87
N GLU A 112 29.01 -3.29 -2.28
CA GLU A 112 29.38 -4.25 -3.32
C GLU A 112 29.14 -5.69 -2.86
N ASP A 113 29.53 -6.03 -1.62
CA ASP A 113 29.29 -7.36 -1.05
C ASP A 113 27.79 -7.67 -0.89
N GLN A 114 26.97 -6.66 -0.54
CA GLN A 114 25.51 -6.81 -0.44
C GLN A 114 24.85 -7.02 -1.79
N ASP A 115 25.29 -6.30 -2.82
CA ASP A 115 24.78 -6.46 -4.18
C ASP A 115 25.14 -7.85 -4.74
N ASP A 116 26.35 -8.35 -4.44
CA ASP A 116 26.79 -9.69 -4.81
C ASP A 116 25.97 -10.79 -4.12
N ALA A 117 25.63 -10.63 -2.83
CA ALA A 117 24.77 -11.56 -2.11
C ALA A 117 23.37 -11.65 -2.72
N ILE A 118 22.77 -10.51 -3.10
CA ILE A 118 21.48 -10.48 -3.81
C ILE A 118 21.58 -11.22 -5.15
N VAL A 119 22.65 -10.97 -5.92
CA VAL A 119 22.83 -11.58 -7.25
C VAL A 119 23.06 -13.09 -7.15
N LYS A 120 23.77 -13.56 -6.12
CA LYS A 120 24.05 -14.99 -5.91
C LYS A 120 22.82 -15.78 -5.42
N SER A 121 21.96 -15.15 -4.62
CA SER A 121 20.81 -15.81 -3.98
C SER A 121 19.59 -15.99 -4.89
N HIS A 122 19.56 -15.37 -6.07
CA HIS A 122 18.39 -15.37 -6.94
C HIS A 122 18.74 -15.69 -8.39
N SER A 123 17.79 -16.31 -9.12
CA SER A 123 17.96 -16.59 -10.54
C SER A 123 18.08 -15.29 -11.37
N PRO A 124 18.86 -15.29 -12.47
CA PRO A 124 18.99 -14.12 -13.34
C PRO A 124 17.64 -13.62 -13.90
N SER A 125 16.71 -14.54 -14.14
CA SER A 125 15.34 -14.24 -14.56
C SER A 125 14.56 -13.51 -13.47
N ALA A 126 14.64 -13.95 -12.20
CA ALA A 126 13.98 -13.30 -11.07
C ALA A 126 14.48 -11.86 -10.86
N LEU A 127 15.80 -11.67 -10.83
CA LEU A 127 16.44 -10.35 -10.68
C LEU A 127 16.05 -9.36 -11.80
N TYR A 128 15.74 -9.87 -12.99
CA TYR A 128 15.32 -9.06 -14.12
C TYR A 128 13.81 -8.78 -14.11
N TRP A 129 12.97 -9.81 -13.98
CA TRP A 129 11.53 -9.70 -14.19
C TRP A 129 10.75 -9.22 -12.96
N VAL A 130 11.14 -9.65 -11.75
CA VAL A 130 10.39 -9.31 -10.52
C VAL A 130 10.26 -7.79 -10.34
N PRO A 131 11.34 -6.99 -10.37
CA PRO A 131 11.23 -5.54 -10.16
C PRO A 131 10.41 -4.84 -11.25
N ARG A 132 10.51 -5.31 -12.50
CA ARG A 132 9.81 -4.72 -13.65
C ARG A 132 8.31 -5.00 -13.61
N LEU A 133 7.93 -6.24 -13.29
CA LEU A 133 6.53 -6.63 -13.18
C LEU A 133 5.86 -5.97 -11.97
N LEU A 134 6.57 -5.85 -10.84
CA LEU A 134 6.09 -5.09 -9.68
C LEU A 134 5.90 -3.60 -10.01
N ALA A 135 6.88 -2.98 -10.67
CA ALA A 135 6.78 -1.58 -11.08
C ALA A 135 5.65 -1.34 -12.09
N PHE A 136 5.47 -2.24 -13.05
CA PHE A 136 4.34 -2.20 -13.98
C PHE A 136 3.01 -2.32 -13.25
N SER A 137 2.88 -3.29 -12.34
CA SER A 137 1.69 -3.45 -11.51
C SER A 137 1.40 -2.19 -10.68
N ASP A 138 2.43 -1.58 -10.08
CA ASP A 138 2.28 -0.34 -9.30
C ASP A 138 1.77 0.82 -10.16
N VAL A 139 2.29 0.98 -11.38
CA VAL A 139 1.79 1.98 -12.31
C VAL A 139 0.31 1.74 -12.64
N VAL A 140 -0.05 0.52 -13.02
CA VAL A 140 -1.42 0.19 -13.40
C VAL A 140 -2.39 0.35 -12.21
N LEU A 141 -2.03 -0.15 -11.03
CA LEU A 141 -2.83 -0.02 -9.82
C LEU A 141 -2.97 1.44 -9.38
N ALA A 142 -1.90 2.24 -9.47
CA ALA A 142 -1.92 3.66 -9.16
C ALA A 142 -2.81 4.44 -10.15
N LEU A 143 -2.66 4.21 -11.45
CA LEU A 143 -3.52 4.83 -12.46
C LEU A 143 -4.99 4.47 -12.21
N ALA A 144 -5.29 3.19 -12.01
CA ALA A 144 -6.65 2.72 -11.73
C ALA A 144 -7.25 3.39 -10.47
N SER A 145 -6.48 3.38 -9.38
CA SER A 145 -6.87 3.99 -8.11
C SER A 145 -7.15 5.49 -8.24
N GLY A 146 -6.30 6.22 -8.97
CA GLY A 146 -6.47 7.67 -9.18
C GLY A 146 -7.72 8.05 -9.96
N MET A 147 -8.22 7.19 -10.86
CA MET A 147 -9.45 7.43 -11.61
C MET A 147 -10.72 7.42 -10.74
N THR A 148 -10.70 6.82 -9.55
CA THR A 148 -11.90 6.68 -8.71
C THR A 148 -11.76 7.29 -7.33
N ILE A 149 -10.57 7.24 -6.72
CA ILE A 149 -10.41 7.66 -5.31
C ILE A 149 -10.89 9.09 -5.06
N LYS A 150 -10.57 10.02 -5.97
CA LYS A 150 -10.93 11.43 -5.80
C LYS A 150 -12.44 11.67 -5.93
N PHE A 151 -13.17 10.73 -6.53
CA PHE A 151 -14.60 10.85 -6.80
C PHE A 151 -15.47 10.15 -5.75
N PHE A 152 -14.91 9.32 -4.84
CA PHE A 152 -15.71 8.68 -3.79
C PHE A 152 -16.42 9.67 -2.85
N PRO A 153 -15.81 10.78 -2.38
CA PRO A 153 -16.56 11.77 -1.59
C PRO A 153 -17.74 12.36 -2.36
N LEU A 154 -17.57 12.59 -3.68
CA LEU A 154 -18.62 13.11 -4.55
C LEU A 154 -19.72 12.08 -4.79
N PHE A 155 -19.34 10.82 -5.04
CA PHE A 155 -20.25 9.68 -5.11
C PHE A 155 -21.11 9.58 -3.84
N PHE A 156 -20.50 9.66 -2.65
CA PHE A 156 -21.27 9.58 -1.40
C PHE A 156 -22.21 10.78 -1.20
N LYS A 157 -21.81 11.96 -1.66
CA LYS A 157 -22.67 13.14 -1.65
C LYS A 157 -23.84 13.00 -2.63
N GLU A 158 -23.59 12.56 -3.86
CA GLU A 158 -24.57 12.60 -4.95
C GLU A 158 -25.50 11.38 -4.97
N GLU A 159 -24.96 10.19 -4.75
CA GLU A 159 -25.70 8.93 -4.87
C GLU A 159 -26.31 8.45 -3.55
N THR A 160 -25.60 8.63 -2.44
CA THR A 160 -26.06 8.21 -1.10
C THR A 160 -26.59 9.35 -0.25
N LEU A 161 -26.40 10.60 -0.68
CA LEU A 161 -26.83 11.81 0.04
C LEU A 161 -26.23 11.94 1.45
N LEU A 162 -25.04 11.37 1.67
CA LEU A 162 -24.35 11.47 2.95
C LEU A 162 -23.87 12.89 3.21
N ALA A 163 -24.00 13.34 4.45
CA ALA A 163 -23.50 14.61 4.92
C ALA A 163 -21.97 14.59 5.07
N PRO A 164 -21.29 15.76 5.09
CA PRO A 164 -19.83 15.82 5.20
C PRO A 164 -19.23 15.07 6.39
N ILE A 165 -19.87 15.12 7.57
CA ILE A 165 -19.41 14.37 8.75
C ILE A 165 -19.43 12.87 8.48
N GLU A 166 -20.53 12.35 7.91
CA GLU A 166 -20.71 10.93 7.63
C GLU A 166 -19.65 10.45 6.63
N VAL A 167 -19.42 11.20 5.56
CA VAL A 167 -18.35 10.89 4.59
C VAL A 167 -16.98 10.85 5.27
N ASN A 168 -16.66 11.80 6.15
CA ASN A 168 -15.38 11.76 6.88
C ASN A 168 -15.30 10.58 7.86
N VAL A 169 -16.42 10.17 8.49
CA VAL A 169 -16.49 8.95 9.30
C VAL A 169 -16.20 7.70 8.45
N VAL A 170 -16.67 7.64 7.20
CA VAL A 170 -16.34 6.57 6.26
C VAL A 170 -14.82 6.52 5.99
N PHE A 171 -14.18 7.66 5.73
CA PHE A 171 -12.73 7.71 5.50
C PHE A 171 -11.89 7.42 6.75
N LEU A 172 -12.35 7.84 7.92
CA LEU A 172 -11.76 7.48 9.20
C LEU A 172 -11.81 5.96 9.42
N THR A 173 -12.98 5.36 9.25
CA THR A 173 -13.20 3.91 9.37
C THR A 173 -12.34 3.15 8.36
N THR A 174 -12.20 3.68 7.14
CA THR A 174 -11.32 3.11 6.11
C THR A 174 -9.86 3.10 6.55
N SER A 175 -9.35 4.19 7.15
CA SER A 175 -7.96 4.26 7.63
C SER A 175 -7.70 3.20 8.72
N ILE A 176 -8.64 3.04 9.65
CA ILE A 176 -8.58 1.99 10.68
C ILE A 176 -8.65 0.60 10.04
N GLY A 177 -9.56 0.40 9.07
CA GLY A 177 -9.70 -0.84 8.33
C GLY A 177 -8.41 -1.24 7.61
N VAL A 178 -7.75 -0.30 6.91
CA VAL A 178 -6.44 -0.52 6.26
C VAL A 178 -5.38 -0.90 7.30
N ALA A 179 -5.36 -0.25 8.47
CA ALA A 179 -4.40 -0.58 9.53
C ALA A 179 -4.60 -2.02 10.04
N ILE A 180 -5.84 -2.43 10.30
CA ILE A 180 -6.20 -3.79 10.73
C ILE A 180 -5.83 -4.81 9.66
N THR A 181 -6.26 -4.61 8.42
CA THR A 181 -5.95 -5.53 7.31
C THR A 181 -4.46 -5.60 7.02
N SER A 182 -3.70 -4.53 7.23
CA SER A 182 -2.23 -4.55 7.11
C SER A 182 -1.57 -5.46 8.16
N VAL A 183 -2.07 -5.44 9.39
CA VAL A 183 -1.62 -6.38 10.45
C VAL A 183 -2.01 -7.81 10.09
N LEU A 184 -3.21 -8.04 9.57
CA LEU A 184 -3.63 -9.37 9.11
C LEU A 184 -2.75 -9.88 7.97
N ALA A 185 -2.48 -9.04 6.97
CA ALA A 185 -1.62 -9.37 5.84
C ALA A 185 -0.21 -9.76 6.32
N ARG A 186 0.30 -9.12 7.38
CA ARG A 186 1.55 -9.53 8.04
C ARG A 186 1.53 -10.94 8.58
N ILE A 187 0.44 -11.30 9.27
CA ILE A 187 0.32 -12.58 9.95
C ILE A 187 0.20 -13.71 8.90
N VAL A 188 -0.43 -13.40 7.77
CA VAL A 188 -0.64 -14.32 6.66
C VAL A 188 0.62 -14.48 5.80
N ALA A 189 1.38 -13.41 5.55
CA ALA A 189 2.52 -13.42 4.63
C ALA A 189 3.59 -14.50 4.90
N PRO A 190 4.05 -14.74 6.14
CA PRO A 190 5.00 -15.81 6.44
C PRO A 190 4.44 -17.22 6.22
N ARG A 191 3.12 -17.39 6.22
CA ARG A 191 2.48 -18.71 6.13
C ARG A 191 2.26 -19.16 4.69
N ILE A 192 1.90 -18.23 3.81
CA ILE A 192 1.53 -18.55 2.42
C ILE A 192 2.43 -17.87 1.38
N GLY A 193 3.40 -17.07 1.81
CA GLY A 193 4.27 -16.28 0.93
C GLY A 193 3.73 -14.89 0.61
N GLY A 194 4.63 -13.97 0.29
CA GLY A 194 4.31 -12.56 0.06
C GLY A 194 3.39 -12.35 -1.16
N VAL A 195 3.72 -12.95 -2.31
CA VAL A 195 2.91 -12.82 -3.55
C VAL A 195 1.50 -13.37 -3.37
N ARG A 196 1.37 -14.58 -2.83
CA ARG A 196 0.06 -15.22 -2.62
C ARG A 196 -0.80 -14.42 -1.64
N THR A 197 -0.18 -13.82 -0.62
CA THR A 197 -0.87 -12.89 0.29
C THR A 197 -1.36 -11.65 -0.45
N MET A 198 -0.53 -11.04 -1.30
CA MET A 198 -0.99 -9.88 -2.09
C MET A 198 -2.22 -10.21 -2.93
N ILE A 199 -2.19 -11.34 -3.64
CA ILE A 199 -3.30 -11.79 -4.49
C ILE A 199 -4.56 -12.08 -3.65
N ALA A 200 -4.42 -12.76 -2.51
CA ALA A 200 -5.53 -13.10 -1.63
C ALA A 200 -6.28 -11.86 -1.09
N PHE A 201 -5.58 -10.75 -0.88
CA PHE A 201 -6.21 -9.49 -0.48
C PHE A 201 -6.70 -8.67 -1.68
N TYR A 202 -5.96 -8.66 -2.80
CA TYR A 202 -6.35 -7.88 -3.97
C TYR A 202 -7.57 -8.43 -4.71
N ILE A 203 -7.69 -9.75 -4.89
CA ILE A 203 -8.82 -10.34 -5.63
C ILE A 203 -10.16 -9.93 -5.01
N PRO A 204 -10.42 -10.14 -3.70
CA PRO A 204 -11.68 -9.71 -3.11
C PRO A 204 -11.87 -8.19 -3.16
N GLY A 205 -10.79 -7.39 -3.05
CA GLY A 205 -10.86 -5.94 -3.23
C GLY A 205 -11.33 -5.51 -4.62
N VAL A 206 -10.82 -6.16 -5.68
CA VAL A 206 -11.24 -5.92 -7.07
C VAL A 206 -12.69 -6.38 -7.28
N LEU A 207 -13.05 -7.57 -6.75
CA LEU A 207 -14.41 -8.10 -6.86
C LEU A 207 -15.43 -7.21 -6.16
N LEU A 208 -15.11 -6.63 -5.00
CA LEU A 208 -16.00 -5.69 -4.32
C LEU A 208 -16.21 -4.41 -5.14
N LEU A 209 -15.18 -3.92 -5.85
CA LEU A 209 -15.34 -2.76 -6.74
C LEU A 209 -16.19 -3.10 -7.98
N ALA A 210 -15.99 -4.27 -8.58
CA ALA A 210 -16.87 -4.76 -9.63
C ALA A 210 -18.30 -4.97 -9.11
N GLY A 211 -18.46 -5.40 -7.85
CA GLY A 211 -19.73 -5.48 -7.15
C GLY A 211 -20.44 -4.12 -7.04
N MET A 212 -19.71 -3.04 -6.78
CA MET A 212 -20.28 -1.67 -6.80
C MET A 212 -20.83 -1.32 -8.19
N TYR A 213 -20.20 -1.77 -9.28
CA TYR A 213 -20.78 -1.64 -10.62
C TYR A 213 -22.05 -2.50 -10.78
N CYS A 214 -22.07 -3.75 -10.33
CA CYS A 214 -23.27 -4.58 -10.37
C CYS A 214 -24.45 -3.97 -9.60
N MET A 215 -24.18 -3.30 -8.48
CA MET A 215 -25.20 -2.54 -7.71
C MET A 215 -25.78 -1.36 -8.50
N SER A 216 -25.09 -0.88 -9.53
CA SER A 216 -25.57 0.12 -10.49
C SER A 216 -26.54 -0.45 -11.52
N ILE A 217 -26.37 -1.70 -11.94
CA ILE A 217 -27.01 -2.28 -13.13
C ILE A 217 -28.51 -2.56 -12.90
N GLY A 218 -28.92 -2.76 -11.64
CA GLY A 218 -30.33 -2.94 -11.26
C GLY A 218 -31.17 -1.65 -11.30
N TYR A 219 -30.59 -0.54 -11.76
CA TYR A 219 -31.26 0.75 -11.88
C TYR A 219 -32.15 0.79 -13.13
N ASP A 220 -33.46 0.87 -12.93
CA ASP A 220 -34.42 1.15 -14.00
C ASP A 220 -35.23 2.41 -13.66
N ILE A 221 -34.87 3.50 -14.35
CA ILE A 221 -35.56 4.80 -14.30
C ILE A 221 -37.05 4.66 -14.59
N LYS A 222 -37.44 3.70 -15.46
CA LYS A 222 -38.84 3.53 -15.87
C LYS A 222 -39.72 2.90 -14.78
N ASN A 223 -39.13 2.17 -13.85
CA ASN A 223 -39.83 1.47 -12.77
C ASN A 223 -39.67 2.14 -11.39
N GLY A 224 -38.94 3.28 -11.31
CA GLY A 224 -38.71 3.98 -10.04
C GLY A 224 -37.75 3.25 -9.08
N SER A 225 -37.03 2.24 -9.56
CA SER A 225 -36.10 1.44 -8.77
C SER A 225 -34.85 2.26 -8.45
N VAL A 226 -34.56 2.47 -7.16
CA VAL A 226 -33.29 3.08 -6.73
C VAL A 226 -32.15 2.04 -6.76
N PRO A 227 -30.92 2.44 -7.13
CA PRO A 227 -29.79 1.53 -7.11
C PRO A 227 -29.52 1.03 -5.68
N LEU A 228 -29.04 -0.22 -5.56
CA LEU A 228 -28.81 -0.85 -4.25
C LEU A 228 -27.77 -0.07 -3.42
N TRP A 229 -26.84 0.61 -4.10
CA TRP A 229 -25.84 1.45 -3.45
C TRP A 229 -26.42 2.66 -2.74
N ARG A 230 -27.69 3.03 -2.96
CA ARG A 230 -28.32 4.15 -2.27
C ARG A 230 -28.50 3.85 -0.78
N ASN A 231 -28.55 2.56 -0.42
CA ASN A 231 -28.55 2.14 0.97
C ASN A 231 -27.13 2.26 1.54
N GLU A 232 -26.93 3.25 2.40
CA GLU A 232 -25.67 3.51 3.12
C GLU A 232 -25.14 2.27 3.86
N TRP A 233 -26.03 1.46 4.44
CA TRP A 233 -25.69 0.25 5.20
C TRP A 233 -25.11 -0.86 4.33
N VAL A 234 -25.30 -0.78 3.01
CA VAL A 234 -24.73 -1.73 2.05
C VAL A 234 -23.43 -1.17 1.46
N ILE A 235 -23.47 0.04 0.93
CA ILE A 235 -22.35 0.59 0.16
C ILE A 235 -21.17 1.01 1.03
N VAL A 236 -21.40 1.50 2.25
CA VAL A 236 -20.33 1.94 3.15
C VAL A 236 -19.46 0.75 3.57
N PRO A 237 -20.01 -0.38 4.08
CA PRO A 237 -19.20 -1.55 4.40
C PRO A 237 -18.45 -2.11 3.19
N VAL A 238 -19.09 -2.16 2.01
CA VAL A 238 -18.45 -2.62 0.76
C VAL A 238 -17.26 -1.73 0.41
N PHE A 239 -17.43 -0.41 0.46
CA PHE A 239 -16.38 0.56 0.19
C PHE A 239 -15.21 0.45 1.19
N VAL A 240 -15.53 0.40 2.49
CA VAL A 240 -14.53 0.30 3.57
C VAL A 240 -13.74 -1.00 3.41
N LEU A 241 -14.42 -2.13 3.23
CA LEU A 241 -13.76 -3.43 3.07
C LEU A 241 -12.91 -3.46 1.80
N ARG A 242 -13.45 -3.02 0.67
CA ARG A 242 -12.71 -2.91 -0.60
C ARG A 242 -11.43 -2.11 -0.44
N THR A 243 -11.54 -0.92 0.16
CA THR A 243 -10.41 0.00 0.27
C THR A 243 -9.39 -0.51 1.27
N SER A 244 -9.84 -1.15 2.36
CA SER A 244 -8.98 -1.80 3.35
C SER A 244 -8.17 -2.95 2.76
N LEU A 245 -8.78 -3.80 1.94
CA LEU A 245 -8.11 -4.92 1.29
C LEU A 245 -7.12 -4.44 0.21
N MET A 246 -7.50 -3.44 -0.60
CA MET A 246 -6.65 -2.92 -1.68
C MET A 246 -5.41 -2.15 -1.20
N ASN A 247 -5.36 -1.67 0.05
CA ASN A 247 -4.27 -0.81 0.53
C ASN A 247 -3.43 -1.43 1.66
N CYS A 248 -3.57 -2.73 1.94
CA CYS A 248 -2.89 -3.36 3.08
C CYS A 248 -1.51 -4.00 2.75
N THR A 249 -1.23 -4.22 1.47
CA THR A 249 -0.05 -4.96 0.99
C THR A 249 1.17 -4.14 0.52
N PRO A 250 1.19 -2.78 0.47
CA PRO A 250 2.40 -2.05 0.05
C PRO A 250 3.68 -2.43 0.80
N PRO A 251 3.68 -2.73 2.11
CA PRO A 251 4.89 -3.17 2.79
C PRO A 251 5.43 -4.52 2.32
N ILE A 252 4.53 -5.46 1.99
CA ILE A 252 4.90 -6.78 1.46
C ILE A 252 5.53 -6.61 0.09
N LYS A 253 4.90 -5.80 -0.76
CA LYS A 253 5.41 -5.47 -2.09
C LYS A 253 6.80 -4.85 -2.03
N LYS A 254 7.00 -3.89 -1.11
CA LYS A 254 8.31 -3.25 -0.92
C LYS A 254 9.36 -4.22 -0.40
N ALA A 255 9.01 -5.20 0.44
CA ALA A 255 9.94 -6.22 0.91
C ALA A 255 10.46 -7.07 -0.26
N ILE A 256 9.56 -7.66 -1.04
CA ILE A 256 9.90 -8.46 -2.23
C ILE A 256 10.75 -7.64 -3.21
N PHE A 257 10.37 -6.39 -3.43
CA PHE A 257 11.12 -5.49 -4.31
C PHE A 257 12.57 -5.29 -3.84
N MET A 258 12.78 -5.10 -2.54
CA MET A 258 14.13 -4.83 -1.99
C MET A 258 15.01 -6.08 -1.98
N GLU A 259 14.42 -7.27 -1.94
CA GLU A 259 15.12 -8.56 -2.08
C GLU A 259 15.65 -8.78 -3.51
N HIS A 260 15.00 -8.20 -4.52
CA HIS A 260 15.32 -8.43 -5.94
C HIS A 260 16.02 -7.24 -6.62
N VAL A 261 16.36 -6.19 -5.87
CA VAL A 261 16.94 -4.95 -6.42
C VAL A 261 18.24 -4.58 -5.72
N PRO A 262 19.38 -4.64 -6.46
CA PRO A 262 20.67 -4.15 -6.00
C PRO A 262 20.60 -2.70 -5.53
N ILE A 263 21.32 -2.39 -4.47
CA ILE A 263 21.39 -1.11 -3.77
C ILE A 263 21.76 0.00 -4.74
N ALA A 264 22.75 -0.22 -5.61
CA ALA A 264 23.18 0.74 -6.63
C ALA A 264 22.04 1.18 -7.57
N LYS A 265 21.00 0.35 -7.76
CA LYS A 265 19.86 0.63 -8.63
C LYS A 265 18.66 1.20 -7.90
N ARG A 266 18.59 1.14 -6.56
CA ARG A 266 17.42 1.56 -5.76
C ARG A 266 17.05 3.03 -5.98
N GLY A 267 18.01 3.92 -6.19
CA GLY A 267 17.76 5.34 -6.49
C GLY A 267 16.95 5.54 -7.78
N ARG A 268 17.26 4.79 -8.85
CA ARG A 268 16.52 4.85 -10.13
C ARG A 268 15.08 4.39 -9.97
N TRP A 269 14.88 3.34 -9.18
CA TRP A 269 13.55 2.83 -8.88
C TRP A 269 12.74 3.75 -7.96
N SER A 270 13.39 4.44 -7.03
CA SER A 270 12.76 5.48 -6.20
C SER A 270 12.30 6.68 -7.04
N ALA A 271 13.08 7.06 -8.06
CA ALA A 271 12.66 8.07 -9.03
C ALA A 271 11.44 7.60 -9.84
N PHE A 272 11.42 6.33 -10.27
CA PHE A 272 10.28 5.75 -10.96
C PHE A 272 9.01 5.71 -10.09
N GLU A 273 9.11 5.36 -8.81
CA GLU A 273 7.99 5.38 -7.86
C GLU A 273 7.38 6.79 -7.73
N SER A 274 8.20 7.84 -7.83
CA SER A 274 7.73 9.22 -7.85
C SER A 274 6.96 9.56 -9.12
N LEU A 275 7.38 9.04 -10.29
CA LEU A 275 6.62 9.16 -11.53
C LEU A 275 5.27 8.44 -11.44
N THR A 276 5.22 7.26 -10.81
CA THR A 276 3.97 6.53 -10.56
C THR A 276 2.99 7.36 -9.72
N ARG A 277 3.47 8.03 -8.68
CA ARG A 277 2.65 8.93 -7.84
C ARG A 277 2.14 10.15 -8.61
N PHE A 278 2.94 10.68 -9.53
CA PHE A 278 2.47 11.73 -10.45
C PHE A 278 1.35 11.21 -11.36
N GLY A 279 1.52 10.01 -11.94
CA GLY A 279 0.52 9.34 -12.76
C GLY A 279 -0.82 9.13 -12.04
N TRP A 280 -0.80 8.75 -10.77
CA TRP A 280 -1.99 8.67 -9.92
C TRP A 280 -2.78 9.99 -9.87
N SER A 281 -2.10 11.13 -9.83
CA SER A 281 -2.78 12.42 -9.83
C SER A 281 -3.39 12.76 -11.17
N GLY A 282 -2.68 12.44 -12.27
CA GLY A 282 -3.14 12.67 -13.64
C GLY A 282 -4.33 11.79 -14.05
N SER A 283 -4.39 10.55 -13.58
CA SER A 283 -5.49 9.64 -13.91
C SER A 283 -6.83 10.10 -13.33
N ALA A 284 -6.85 10.96 -12.31
CA ALA A 284 -8.08 11.56 -11.81
C ALA A 284 -8.78 12.45 -12.86
N PHE A 285 -8.03 13.10 -13.76
CA PHE A 285 -8.65 13.86 -14.85
C PHE A 285 -9.43 12.94 -15.79
N ILE A 286 -8.82 11.81 -16.18
CA ILE A 286 -9.48 10.78 -17.00
C ILE A 286 -10.69 10.20 -16.26
N GLY A 287 -10.54 9.93 -14.96
CA GLY A 287 -11.62 9.47 -14.10
C GLY A 287 -12.81 10.44 -14.09
N GLY A 288 -12.56 11.75 -14.04
CA GLY A 288 -13.61 12.77 -14.09
C GLY A 288 -14.37 12.75 -15.41
N LEU A 289 -13.65 12.70 -16.53
CA LEU A 289 -14.26 12.56 -17.87
C LEU A 289 -15.10 11.28 -17.99
N CYS A 290 -14.65 10.19 -17.37
CA CYS A 290 -15.41 8.93 -17.33
C CYS A 290 -16.68 9.05 -16.49
N VAL A 291 -16.61 9.69 -15.31
CA VAL A 291 -17.78 9.92 -14.44
C VAL A 291 -18.78 10.82 -15.14
N ASP A 292 -18.34 11.93 -15.74
CA ASP A 292 -19.22 12.89 -16.42
C ASP A 292 -19.95 12.25 -17.62
N LYS A 293 -19.27 11.36 -18.36
CA LYS A 293 -19.81 10.75 -19.58
C LYS A 293 -20.56 9.44 -19.36
N TYR A 294 -20.11 8.60 -18.42
CA TYR A 294 -20.59 7.23 -18.24
C TYR A 294 -21.09 6.94 -16.81
N GLY A 295 -20.99 7.89 -15.89
CA GLY A 295 -21.38 7.75 -14.49
C GLY A 295 -20.35 7.02 -13.62
N TYR A 296 -20.63 6.99 -12.32
CA TYR A 296 -19.77 6.34 -11.31
C TYR A 296 -19.63 4.84 -11.55
N GLY A 297 -20.73 4.13 -11.83
CA GLY A 297 -20.73 2.68 -12.00
C GLY A 297 -19.77 2.21 -13.08
N ALA A 298 -19.85 2.78 -14.29
CA ALA A 298 -18.95 2.43 -15.39
C ALA A 298 -17.48 2.74 -15.04
N THR A 299 -17.23 3.85 -14.35
CA THR A 299 -15.88 4.23 -13.89
C THR A 299 -15.32 3.23 -12.87
N PHE A 300 -16.17 2.68 -11.98
CA PHE A 300 -15.79 1.60 -11.07
C PHE A 300 -15.44 0.31 -11.82
N LEU A 301 -16.18 -0.05 -12.87
CA LEU A 301 -15.87 -1.20 -13.70
C LEU A 301 -14.52 -1.05 -14.42
N ILE A 302 -14.29 0.10 -15.08
CA ILE A 302 -13.02 0.37 -15.78
C ILE A 302 -11.85 0.28 -14.78
N THR A 303 -12.03 0.82 -13.57
CA THR A 303 -11.05 0.71 -12.50
C THR A 303 -10.83 -0.73 -12.07
N ALA A 304 -11.89 -1.53 -11.90
CA ALA A 304 -11.77 -2.93 -11.52
C ALA A 304 -11.01 -3.74 -12.58
N CYS A 305 -11.26 -3.50 -13.87
CA CYS A 305 -10.54 -4.13 -14.97
C CYS A 305 -9.04 -3.77 -14.94
N LEU A 306 -8.70 -2.50 -14.76
CA LEU A 306 -7.30 -2.09 -14.65
C LEU A 306 -6.64 -2.65 -13.39
N GLN A 307 -7.34 -2.68 -12.25
CA GLN A 307 -6.82 -3.31 -11.05
C GLN A 307 -6.59 -4.81 -11.25
N ALA A 308 -7.50 -5.51 -11.94
CA ALA A 308 -7.31 -6.92 -12.30
C ALA A 308 -6.05 -7.15 -13.14
N ILE A 309 -5.76 -6.29 -14.12
CA ILE A 309 -4.51 -6.35 -14.91
C ILE A 309 -3.28 -6.19 -14.00
N GLY A 310 -3.31 -5.24 -13.07
CA GLY A 310 -2.24 -5.05 -12.09
C GLY A 310 -2.04 -6.28 -11.19
N VAL A 311 -3.14 -6.93 -10.78
CA VAL A 311 -3.10 -8.15 -9.96
C VAL A 311 -2.58 -9.34 -10.74
N VAL A 312 -2.94 -9.48 -12.03
CA VAL A 312 -2.38 -10.51 -12.91
C VAL A 312 -0.86 -10.35 -13.03
N ALA A 313 -0.35 -9.13 -13.19
CA ALA A 313 1.09 -8.87 -13.21
C ALA A 313 1.79 -9.31 -11.91
N ILE A 314 1.16 -9.11 -10.75
CA ILE A 314 1.66 -9.64 -9.47
C ILE A 314 1.59 -11.17 -9.43
N GLY A 315 0.55 -11.78 -9.97
CA GLY A 315 0.47 -13.23 -10.15
C GLY A 315 1.66 -13.78 -10.92
N ILE A 316 2.05 -13.10 -12.00
CA ILE A 316 3.19 -13.48 -12.83
C ILE A 316 4.51 -13.43 -12.04
N VAL A 317 4.67 -12.47 -11.12
CA VAL A 317 5.84 -12.39 -10.23
C VAL A 317 6.03 -13.68 -9.43
N GLY A 318 4.93 -14.33 -9.00
CA GLY A 318 5.01 -15.59 -8.26
C GLY A 318 5.75 -16.70 -9.01
N PHE A 319 5.61 -16.78 -10.34
CA PHE A 319 6.31 -17.78 -11.14
C PHE A 319 7.83 -17.59 -11.17
N PHE A 320 8.31 -16.36 -10.98
CA PHE A 320 9.75 -16.05 -10.98
C PHE A 320 10.38 -16.17 -9.59
N ILE A 321 9.57 -16.08 -8.53
CA ILE A 321 10.05 -16.24 -7.15
C ILE A 321 10.10 -17.72 -6.74
N ASP A 322 9.16 -18.53 -7.26
CA ASP A 322 9.10 -19.97 -6.97
C ASP A 322 10.08 -20.82 -7.84
N GLN A 323 11.01 -20.18 -8.60
CA GLN A 323 12.02 -20.81 -9.47
C GLN A 323 13.44 -20.61 -8.94
#